data_AF-A0A6I7WKY4-F1
#
_entry.id   AF-A0A6I7WKY4-F1
#
_cell.length_a   1.000
_cell.length_b   1.000
_cell.length_c   1.000
_cell.angle_alpha   90.00
_cell.angle_beta   90.00
_cell.angle_gamma   90.00
#
_symmetry.space_group_name_H-M   'P 1'
#
loop_
_entity.id
_entity.type
_entity.pdbx_description
1 polymer ?
#
loop_
_entity_poly.entity_id
_entity_poly.type
_entity_poly.pdbx_seq_one_letter_code
_entity_poly.pdbx_strand_id
1 'polypeptide(L)' 'STEDVRNDSLILEEILGFIADYSVKSIAMTDAIIGCPHQEGIDYPDGEECQECTFWKGLDRWTGERIH' A
#
# COMPACT_ATOMS: atom_id res chain seq x y z
N SER A 1 -11.01 14.24 -14.10
CA SER A 1 -10.91 13.00 -13.30
C SER A 1 -9.52 12.46 -13.48
N THR A 2 -8.76 12.34 -12.40
CA THR A 2 -7.44 11.69 -12.42
C THR A 2 -7.69 10.21 -12.23
N GLU A 3 -7.37 9.41 -13.24
CA GLU A 3 -7.47 7.95 -13.17
C GLU A 3 -6.55 7.39 -12.09
N ASP A 4 -6.89 6.23 -11.52
CA ASP A 4 -6.06 5.56 -10.53
C ASP A 4 -4.78 5.06 -11.19
N VAL A 5 -3.67 5.76 -10.93
CA VAL A 5 -2.35 5.51 -11.50
C VAL A 5 -1.84 4.09 -11.25
N ARG A 6 -2.34 3.40 -10.23
CA ARG A 6 -1.98 2.00 -9.94
C ARG A 6 -2.43 1.04 -11.04
N ASN A 7 -3.40 1.44 -11.86
CA ASN A 7 -3.92 0.67 -12.98
C ASN A 7 -3.32 1.13 -14.32
N ASP A 8 -2.35 2.03 -14.32
CA ASP A 8 -1.65 2.46 -15.53
C ASP A 8 -0.75 1.33 -16.04
N SER A 9 -1.04 0.84 -17.24
CA SER A 9 -0.33 -0.30 -17.83
C SER A 9 1.14 0.00 -18.13
N LEU A 10 1.48 1.26 -18.47
CA LEU A 10 2.86 1.63 -18.79
C LEU A 10 3.71 1.64 -17.51
N ILE A 11 3.16 2.17 -16.42
CA ILE A 11 3.84 2.18 -15.12
C ILE A 11 4.05 0.75 -14.61
N LEU A 12 3.03 -0.11 -14.74
CA LEU A 12 3.14 -1.52 -14.35
C LEU A 12 4.19 -2.28 -15.17
N GLU A 13 4.30 -2.00 -16.48
CA GLU A 13 5.32 -2.61 -17.34
C GLU A 13 6.74 -2.23 -16.90
N GLU A 14 6.99 -0.95 -16.60
CA GLU A 14 8.30 -0.48 -16.13
C GLU A 14 8.69 -1.11 -14.79
N ILE A 15 7.75 -1.22 -13.85
CA ILE A 15 7.99 -1.86 -12.54
C ILE A 15 8.34 -3.34 -12.73
N LEU A 16 7.60 -4.07 -13.58
CA LEU A 16 7.89 -5.48 -13.85
C LEU A 16 9.26 -5.68 -14.53
N GLY A 17 9.62 -4.77 -15.45
CA GLY A 17 10.95 -4.76 -16.07
C GLY A 17 12.06 -4.61 -15.03
N PHE A 18 11.94 -3.63 -14.13
CA PHE A 18 12.89 -3.45 -13.04
C PHE A 18 13.01 -4.68 -12.14
N ILE A 19 11.89 -5.32 -11.78
CA ILE A 19 11.88 -6.52 -10.91
C ILE A 19 12.55 -7.71 -11.61
N ALA A 20 12.35 -7.86 -12.92
CA ALA A 20 12.91 -8.95 -13.71
C ALA A 20 14.45 -8.96 -13.71
N ASP A 21 15.07 -7.77 -13.68
CA ASP A 21 16.54 -7.62 -13.62
C ASP A 21 17.16 -8.28 -12.36
N TYR A 22 16.38 -8.44 -11.29
CA TYR A 22 16.83 -9.04 -10.03
C TYR A 22 16.49 -10.53 -9.89
N SER A 23 16.01 -11.19 -10.96
CA SER A 23 15.64 -12.62 -10.95
C SER A 23 14.62 -13.00 -9.85
N VAL A 24 13.72 -12.09 -9.52
CA VAL A 24 12.63 -12.33 -8.55
C VAL A 24 11.70 -13.42 -9.09
N LYS A 25 11.38 -14.42 -8.26
CA LYS A 25 10.57 -15.58 -8.66
C LYS A 25 9.07 -15.35 -8.54
N SER A 26 8.66 -14.55 -7.57
CA SER A 26 7.27 -14.27 -7.25
C SER A 26 7.16 -12.98 -6.48
N ILE A 27 6.09 -12.25 -6.71
CA ILE A 27 5.73 -11.01 -6.01
C ILE A 27 4.37 -11.17 -5.36
N ALA A 28 4.15 -10.48 -4.25
CA ALA A 28 2.84 -10.36 -3.61
C ALA A 28 2.38 -8.90 -3.73
N MET A 29 1.11 -8.72 -4.05
CA MET A 29 0.47 -7.41 -4.16
C MET A 29 -0.86 -7.46 -3.42
N THR A 30 -1.26 -6.32 -2.85
CA THR A 30 -2.58 -6.14 -2.24
C THR A 30 -3.51 -5.41 -3.20
N ASP A 31 -4.80 -5.71 -3.16
CA ASP A 31 -5.81 -5.09 -4.04
C ASP A 31 -6.00 -3.59 -3.74
N ALA A 32 -5.74 -3.19 -2.50
CA ALA A 32 -5.87 -1.83 -2.02
C ALA A 32 -4.54 -1.29 -1.50
N ILE A 33 -4.48 0.05 -1.39
CA ILE A 33 -3.46 0.71 -0.58
C ILE A 33 -3.75 0.33 0.87
N ILE A 34 -2.77 -0.25 1.55
CA ILE A 34 -2.84 -0.63 2.97
C ILE A 34 -1.84 0.15 3.83
N GLY A 35 -0.96 0.92 3.19
CA GLY A 35 0.05 1.76 3.82
C GLY A 35 -0.39 3.22 3.92
N CYS A 36 0.17 3.95 4.88
CA CYS A 36 0.10 5.41 4.91
C CYS A 36 1.42 5.98 4.36
N PRO A 37 1.40 7.12 3.65
CA PRO A 37 2.62 7.72 3.12
C PRO A 37 3.53 8.30 4.22
N HIS A 38 3.03 8.42 5.45
CA HIS A 38 3.78 9.06 6.54
C HIS A 38 4.91 8.19 7.06
N GLN A 39 4.72 6.86 7.18
CA GLN A 39 5.69 6.00 7.86
C GLN A 39 5.66 4.57 7.30
N GLU A 40 6.42 4.32 6.24
CA GLU A 40 6.80 2.98 5.81
C GLU A 40 7.97 2.48 6.69
N GLY A 41 7.80 1.33 7.36
CA GLY A 41 8.88 0.68 8.14
C GLY A 41 8.94 0.99 9.65
N ILE A 42 7.90 1.60 10.24
CA ILE A 42 7.76 1.74 11.70
C ILE A 42 6.66 0.80 12.18
N ASP A 43 7.04 -0.14 13.05
CA ASP A 43 6.08 -0.97 13.77
C ASP A 43 5.54 -0.17 14.95
N TYR A 44 4.24 0.16 14.89
CA TYR A 44 3.54 0.70 16.04
C TYR A 44 3.37 -0.40 17.09
N PRO A 45 3.24 -0.03 18.38
CA PRO A 45 2.77 -0.98 19.38
C PRO A 45 1.48 -1.67 18.91
N ASP A 46 1.29 -2.93 19.30
CA ASP A 46 0.10 -3.70 18.92
C ASP A 46 -1.19 -2.92 19.20
N GLY A 47 -1.97 -2.67 18.15
CA GLY A 47 -3.24 -1.94 18.22
C GLY A 47 -3.13 -0.42 18.02
N GLU A 48 -1.93 0.13 17.84
CA GLU A 48 -1.77 1.55 17.56
C GLU A 48 -1.84 1.90 16.06
N GLU A 49 -2.35 3.11 15.79
CA GLU A 49 -2.54 3.67 14.47
C GLU A 49 -1.57 4.83 14.19
N CYS A 50 -1.39 5.16 12.90
CA CYS A 50 -0.60 6.32 12.50
C CYS A 50 -1.26 7.62 12.99
N GLN A 51 -0.53 8.39 13.81
CA GLN A 51 -1.05 9.63 14.43
C GLN A 51 -1.23 10.80 13.45
N GLU A 52 -0.54 10.75 12.30
CA GLU A 52 -0.59 11.79 11.26
C GLU A 52 -1.67 11.50 10.21
N CYS A 53 -2.11 10.23 10.08
CA CYS A 53 -2.99 9.84 8.99
C CYS A 53 -4.46 10.05 9.34
N THR A 54 -5.07 11.08 8.74
CA THR A 54 -6.52 11.30 8.89
C THR A 54 -7.38 10.28 8.14
N PHE A 55 -6.84 9.68 7.06
CA PHE A 55 -7.58 8.70 6.26
C PHE A 55 -7.75 7.37 7.00
N TRP A 56 -6.67 6.80 7.53
CA TRP A 56 -6.69 5.49 8.20
C TRP A 56 -7.20 5.53 9.64
N LYS A 57 -7.38 6.73 10.20
CA LYS A 57 -7.82 6.91 11.59
C LYS A 57 -9.15 6.20 11.86
N GLY A 58 -9.13 5.22 12.76
CA GLY A 58 -10.29 4.41 13.12
C GLY A 58 -10.76 3.43 12.03
N LEU A 59 -9.93 3.14 11.03
CA LEU A 59 -10.18 2.14 9.98
C LEU A 59 -9.20 0.98 10.09
N ASP A 60 -9.69 -0.23 9.89
CA ASP A 60 -8.86 -1.40 9.65
C ASP A 60 -8.19 -1.26 8.28
N ARG A 61 -6.86 -1.34 8.23
CA ARG A 61 -6.06 -1.13 7.01
C ARG A 61 -6.21 -2.24 5.97
N TRP A 62 -6.68 -3.42 6.38
CA TRP A 62 -6.85 -4.59 5.51
C TRP A 62 -8.26 -4.64 4.93
N THR A 63 -9.28 -4.33 5.72
CA THR A 63 -10.68 -4.41 5.28
C THR A 63 -11.24 -3.06 4.84
N GLY A 64 -10.68 -1.95 5.32
CA GLY A 64 -11.22 -0.60 5.16
C GLY A 64 -12.44 -0.31 6.03
N GLU A 65 -12.85 -1.24 6.90
CA GLU A 65 -13.99 -1.09 7.79
C GLU A 65 -13.62 -0.30 9.06
N ARG A 66 -14.62 0.25 9.75
CA ARG A 66 -14.38 0.93 11.03
C ARG A 66 -14.03 -0.06 12.13
N ILE A 67 -13.02 0.29 12.92
CA ILE A 67 -12.66 -0.43 14.14
C ILE A 67 -13.71 -0.09 15.21
N HIS A 68 -14.34 -1.12 15.79
CA HIS A 68 -15.43 -1.01 16.77
C HIS A 68 -14.94 -0.85 18.20
#